data_AF-A0A2E6H7K4-F1
#
_entry.id   AF-A0A2E6H7K4-F1
#
_cell.length_a   1.000
_cell.length_b   1.000
_cell.length_c   1.000
_cell.angle_alpha   90.00
_cell.angle_beta   90.00
_cell.angle_gamma   90.00
#
_symmetry.space_group_name_H-M   'P 1'
#
loop_
_entity.id
_entity.type
_entity.pdbx_description
1 polymer ?
#
loop_
_entity_poly.entity_id
_entity_poly.type
_entity_poly.pdbx_seq_one_letter_code
_entity_poly.pdbx_strand_id
1 'polypeptide(L)'
;MKWMLSCKEITEICCDEDRRLGPLETMKFWMHLGICKACAAYKKQIEYINQTVTKVMKSRFQIDDIKLSNLEKEIIEKASKDA
;
A
#
# COMPACT_ATOMS: atom_id res chain seq x y z
N MET A 1 6.89 24.04 -20.00
CA MET A 1 7.08 23.46 -18.65
C MET A 1 5.91 23.88 -17.76
N LYS A 2 5.13 22.94 -17.24
CA LYS A 2 4.04 23.24 -16.29
C LYS A 2 4.64 23.47 -14.90
N TRP A 3 4.45 24.67 -14.37
CA TRP A 3 5.05 25.12 -13.10
C TRP A 3 4.32 24.57 -11.88
N MET A 4 3.01 24.28 -11.99
CA MET A 4 2.18 23.82 -10.89
C MET A 4 1.38 22.58 -11.27
N LEU A 5 1.40 21.57 -10.41
CA LEU A 5 0.51 20.41 -10.53
C LEU A 5 -0.92 20.84 -10.21
N SER A 6 -1.87 20.33 -10.98
CA SER A 6 -3.30 20.49 -10.71
C SER A 6 -3.74 19.54 -9.60
N CYS A 7 -4.88 19.84 -8.97
CA CYS A 7 -5.45 18.96 -7.94
C CYS A 7 -5.66 17.54 -8.47
N LYS A 8 -6.06 17.39 -9.74
CA LYS A 8 -6.24 16.08 -10.39
C LYS A 8 -4.94 15.28 -10.45
N GLU A 9 -3.86 15.90 -10.93
CA GLU A 9 -2.54 15.26 -10.99
C GLU A 9 -2.03 14.87 -9.60
N ILE A 10 -2.28 15.70 -8.58
CA ILE A 10 -1.93 15.39 -7.20
C ILE A 10 -2.71 14.20 -6.67
N THR A 11 -4.02 14.15 -6.91
CA THR A 11 -4.85 13.02 -6.48
C THR A 11 -4.45 11.71 -7.17
N GLU A 12 -4.08 11.78 -8.46
CA GLU A 12 -3.54 10.63 -9.20
C GLU A 12 -2.21 10.17 -8.61
N ILE A 13 -1.27 11.10 -8.34
CA ILE A 13 0.00 10.79 -7.68
C ILE A 13 -0.22 10.13 -6.31
N CYS A 14 -1.16 10.63 -5.51
CA CYS A 14 -1.44 10.05 -4.20
C CYS A 14 -1.98 8.62 -4.24
N CYS A 15 -2.67 8.23 -5.31
CA CYS A 15 -3.23 6.87 -5.46
C CYS A 15 -2.27 5.86 -6.07
N ASP A 16 -1.22 6.34 -6.74
CA ASP A 16 -0.28 5.50 -7.48
C ASP A 16 0.95 5.18 -6.61
N GLU A 17 0.84 4.13 -5.79
CA GLU A 17 1.88 3.75 -4.80
C GLU A 17 3.20 3.30 -5.44
N ASP A 18 3.16 2.75 -6.66
CA ASP A 18 4.34 2.26 -7.37
C ASP A 18 5.11 3.38 -8.08
N ARG A 19 4.50 4.56 -8.19
CA ARG A 19 5.08 5.69 -8.89
C ARG A 19 6.26 6.29 -8.13
N ARG A 20 7.43 6.27 -8.79
CA ARG A 20 8.60 7.03 -8.33
C ARG A 20 8.56 8.43 -8.92
N LEU A 21 8.46 9.44 -8.07
CA LEU A 21 8.56 10.84 -8.49
C LEU A 21 10.02 11.24 -8.64
N GLY A 22 10.35 11.95 -9.73
CA GLY A 22 11.65 12.61 -9.84
C GLY A 22 11.82 13.71 -8.78
N PRO A 23 13.05 14.21 -8.53
CA PRO A 23 13.29 15.25 -7.52
C PRO A 23 12.47 16.52 -7.74
N LEU A 24 12.36 16.97 -8.99
CA LEU A 24 11.59 18.16 -9.35
C LEU A 24 10.08 17.95 -9.17
N GLU A 25 9.58 16.75 -9.48
CA GLU A 25 8.16 16.42 -9.32
C GLU A 25 7.78 16.29 -7.85
N THR A 26 8.68 15.70 -7.04
CA THR A 26 8.56 15.66 -5.58
C THR A 26 8.43 17.06 -5.00
N MET A 27 9.31 17.99 -5.40
CA MET A 27 9.23 19.38 -4.96
C MET A 27 7.88 20.03 -5.32
N LYS A 28 7.42 19.87 -6.57
CA LYS A 28 6.12 20.41 -7.02
C LYS A 28 4.95 19.82 -6.26
N PHE A 29 5.00 18.53 -5.94
CA PHE A 29 3.99 17.83 -5.16
C PHE A 29 3.87 18.43 -3.76
N TRP A 30 5.00 18.54 -3.04
CA TRP A 30 5.03 19.16 -1.70
C TRP A 30 4.57 20.62 -1.71
N MET A 31 4.98 21.40 -2.72
CA MET A 31 4.54 22.78 -2.89
C MET A 31 3.01 22.86 -3.02
N HIS A 32 2.40 22.02 -3.87
CA HIS A 32 0.95 22.01 -4.03
C HIS A 32 0.23 21.66 -2.72
N LEU A 33 0.71 20.66 -1.98
CA LEU A 33 0.12 20.28 -0.69
C LEU A 33 0.24 21.38 0.36
N GLY A 34 1.30 22.20 0.31
CA GLY A 34 1.44 23.36 1.18
C GLY A 34 0.42 24.47 0.91
N ILE A 35 -0.07 24.57 -0.34
CA ILE A 35 -1.01 25.62 -0.77
C ILE A 35 -2.46 25.12 -0.68
N CYS A 36 -2.72 23.89 -1.12
CA CYS A 36 -4.05 23.31 -1.24
C CYS A 36 -4.36 22.40 -0.05
N LYS A 37 -5.12 22.92 0.91
CA LYS A 37 -5.56 22.16 2.10
C LYS A 37 -6.38 20.92 1.77
N ALA A 38 -7.18 20.96 0.70
CA ALA A 38 -7.99 19.81 0.27
C ALA A 38 -7.10 18.64 -0.18
N CYS A 39 -6.09 18.90 -0.99
CA CYS A 39 -5.14 17.89 -1.42
C CYS A 39 -4.27 17.38 -0.27
N ALA A 40 -3.90 18.25 0.69
CA ALA A 40 -3.20 17.83 1.91
C ALA A 40 -4.05 16.88 2.77
N ALA A 41 -5.35 17.15 2.90
CA ALA A 41 -6.28 16.26 3.59
C ALA A 41 -6.46 14.94 2.84
N TYR A 42 -6.61 14.99 1.52
CA TYR A 42 -6.73 13.81 0.67
C TYR A 42 -5.53 12.87 0.80
N LYS A 43 -4.29 13.41 0.75
CA LYS A 43 -3.07 12.61 0.98
C LYS A 43 -3.14 11.85 2.30
N LYS A 44 -3.51 12.53 3.40
CA LYS A 44 -3.64 11.90 4.72
C LYS A 44 -4.71 10.79 4.74
N GLN A 45 -5.82 10.97 4.02
CA GLN A 45 -6.86 9.96 3.92
C GLN A 45 -6.37 8.71 3.19
N ILE A 46 -5.66 8.87 2.07
CA ILE A 46 -5.08 7.74 1.34
C ILE A 46 -4.03 7.02 2.18
N GLU A 47 -3.12 7.74 2.85
CA GLU A 47 -2.15 7.14 3.76
C GLU A 47 -2.82 6.33 4.87
N TYR A 48 -3.91 6.85 5.45
CA TYR A 48 -4.68 6.14 6.46
C TYR A 48 -5.35 4.86 5.91
N ILE A 49 -5.94 4.94 4.72
CA ILE A 49 -6.55 3.78 4.05
C ILE A 49 -5.51 2.70 3.83
N ASN A 50 -4.36 3.04 3.25
CA ASN A 50 -3.31 2.06 2.91
C ASN A 50 -2.73 1.40 4.15
N GLN A 51 -2.51 2.16 5.22
CA GLN A 51 -2.09 1.62 6.51
C GLN A 51 -3.14 0.68 7.12
N THR A 52 -4.42 1.08 7.07
CA THR A 52 -5.53 0.29 7.63
C THR A 52 -5.72 -1.00 6.86
N VAL A 53 -5.75 -0.93 5.52
CA VAL A 53 -5.86 -2.11 4.64
C VAL A 53 -4.67 -3.04 4.87
N THR A 54 -3.44 -2.51 4.89
CA THR A 54 -2.24 -3.31 5.16
C THR A 54 -2.33 -4.01 6.52
N LYS A 55 -2.77 -3.30 7.56
CA LYS A 55 -2.94 -3.86 8.91
C LYS A 55 -4.00 -4.96 8.92
N VAL A 56 -5.16 -4.72 8.30
CA VAL A 56 -6.24 -5.71 8.22
C VAL A 56 -5.79 -6.95 7.45
N MET A 57 -5.15 -6.78 6.30
CA MET A 57 -4.62 -7.89 5.52
C MET A 57 -3.58 -8.68 6.31
N LYS A 58 -2.60 -8.03 6.95
CA LYS A 58 -1.63 -8.72 7.81
C LYS A 58 -2.28 -9.47 8.96
N SER A 59 -3.32 -8.91 9.57
CA SER A 59 -4.05 -9.60 10.65
C SER A 59 -4.89 -10.79 10.16
N ARG A 60 -5.44 -10.73 8.94
CA ARG A 60 -6.19 -11.84 8.33
C ARG A 60 -5.31 -12.95 7.79
N PHE A 61 -4.17 -12.57 7.22
CA PHE A 61 -3.17 -13.48 6.68
C PHE A 61 -2.06 -13.77 7.70
N GLN A 62 -2.28 -13.52 8.99
CA GLN A 62 -1.40 -14.04 10.02
C GLN A 62 -1.59 -15.56 10.04
N ILE A 63 -0.78 -16.23 9.22
CA ILE A 63 -0.71 -17.68 9.15
C ILE A 63 -0.21 -18.12 10.51
N ASP A 64 -1.05 -18.86 11.21
CA ASP A 64 -0.67 -19.53 12.44
C ASP A 64 0.40 -20.57 12.07
N ASP A 65 1.67 -20.28 12.40
CA ASP A 65 2.82 -21.14 12.09
C ASP A 65 2.61 -22.58 12.59
N ILE A 66 1.89 -22.76 13.70
CA ILE A 66 1.56 -24.07 14.26
C ILE A 66 0.57 -24.78 13.35
N LYS A 67 -0.48 -24.08 12.87
CA LYS A 67 -1.41 -24.65 11.88
C LYS A 67 -0.70 -24.98 10.56
N LEU A 68 0.24 -24.16 10.12
CA LEU A 68 0.99 -24.41 8.89
C LEU A 68 1.84 -25.69 9.02
N SER A 69 2.65 -25.81 10.07
CA SER A 69 3.45 -27.01 10.31
C SER A 69 2.63 -28.28 10.52
N ASN A 70 1.43 -28.17 11.09
CA ASN A 70 0.52 -29.31 11.22
C ASN A 70 -0.07 -29.73 9.88
N LEU A 71 -0.48 -28.77 9.03
CA LEU A 71 -0.93 -29.03 7.66
C LEU A 71 0.18 -29.66 6.81
N GLU A 72 1.41 -29.15 6.92
CA GLU A 72 2.59 -29.71 6.22
C GLU A 72 2.81 -31.19 6.59
N LYS A 73 2.77 -31.51 7.90
CA LYS A 73 2.91 -32.90 8.37
C LYS A 73 1.78 -33.79 7.86
N GLU A 74 0.54 -33.31 7.87
CA GLU A 74 -0.62 -34.07 7.42
C GLU A 74 -0.57 -34.38 5.91
N ILE A 75 -0.09 -33.43 5.10
CA ILE A 75 0.10 -33.61 3.66
C ILE A 75 1.19 -34.66 3.39
N ILE A 76 2.34 -34.56 4.07
CA ILE A 76 3.44 -35.53 3.94
C ILE A 76 2.95 -36.93 4.34
N GLU A 77 2.21 -37.05 5.44
CA GLU A 77 1.73 -38.34 5.93
C GLU A 77 0.71 -38.99 4.99
N LYS A 78 -0.20 -38.20 4.38
CA LYS A 78 -1.11 -38.69 3.34
C LYS A 78 -0.37 -39.12 2.08
N ALA A 79 0.54 -38.29 1.57
CA ALA A 79 1.35 -38.63 0.41
C ALA A 79 2.23 -39.89 0.63
N SER A 80 2.64 -40.16 1.87
CA SER A 80 3.41 -41.35 2.24
C SER A 80 2.57 -42.63 2.32
N LYS A 81 1.25 -42.52 2.51
CA LYS A 81 0.32 -43.67 2.58
C LYS A 81 -0.23 -44.07 1.22
N ASP A 82 -0.15 -43.17 0.23
CA ASP A 82 -0.59 -43.38 -1.15
C ASP A 82 0.55 -43.85 -2.09
N ALA A 83 1.75 -44.11 -1.55
CA ALA A 83 2.93 -44.65 -2.24
C ALA A 83 3.22 -46.10 -1.83
#